data_AF-A0A441Z806-F1
#
_entry.id   AF-A0A441Z806-F1
#
_cell.length_a   1.000
_cell.length_b   1.000
_cell.length_c   1.000
_cell.angle_alpha   90.00
_cell.angle_beta   90.00
_cell.angle_gamma   90.00
#
_symmetry.space_group_name_H-M   'P 1'
#
loop_
_entity.id
_entity.type
_entity.pdbx_description
1 polymer ?
#
loop_
_entity_poly.entity_id
_entity_poly.type
_entity_poly.pdbx_seq_one_letter_code
_entity_poly.pdbx_strand_id
1 'polypeptide(L)'
;MAHEVVPLTREHLLEWYGDKGSGPTVRGIAGLVDGKLAAVAGFWFSGGNVIAFCSLKDEARPYRHAIHRTALALLNDAKARHKRIIALCDPDEKTSAKWLARLGFKPDDGDVWTWQTSD
;
A
#
# COMPACT_ATOMS: atom_id res chain seq x y z
N MET A 1 20.88 10.39 -2.99
CA MET A 1 20.12 9.13 -3.10
C MET A 1 18.92 9.41 -4.00
N ALA A 2 18.79 8.66 -5.09
CA ALA A 2 17.69 8.79 -6.03
C ALA A 2 16.56 7.80 -5.66
N HIS A 3 15.31 8.20 -5.89
CA HIS A 3 14.18 7.28 -5.74
C HIS A 3 13.32 7.32 -7.00
N GLU A 4 12.72 6.17 -7.33
CA GLU A 4 11.84 6.00 -8.48
C GLU A 4 10.59 5.22 -8.06
N VAL A 5 9.47 5.51 -8.72
CA VAL A 5 8.23 4.76 -8.59
C VAL A 5 7.88 4.18 -9.94
N VAL A 6 7.78 2.86 -10.02
CA VAL A 6 7.47 2.12 -11.26
C VAL A 6 6.22 1.25 -11.09
N PRO A 7 5.55 0.83 -12.16
CA PRO A 7 4.47 -0.16 -12.07
C PRO A 7 4.93 -1.44 -11.37
N LEU A 8 4.11 -1.95 -10.45
CA LEU A 8 4.41 -3.23 -9.80
C LEU A 8 4.23 -4.37 -10.80
N THR A 9 5.14 -5.33 -10.76
CA THR A 9 5.13 -6.51 -11.63
C THR A 9 5.19 -7.77 -10.77
N ARG A 10 5.01 -8.93 -11.40
CA ARG A 10 5.14 -10.22 -10.71
C ARG A 10 6.56 -10.45 -10.21
N GLU A 11 7.57 -10.02 -10.97
CA GLU A 11 8.98 -10.13 -10.60
C GLU A 11 9.29 -9.35 -9.32
N HIS A 12 8.77 -8.12 -9.20
CA HIS A 12 8.90 -7.34 -7.97
C HIS A 12 8.29 -8.05 -6.75
N LEU A 13 7.10 -8.65 -6.92
CA LEU A 13 6.44 -9.38 -5.84
C LEU A 13 7.20 -10.66 -5.44
N LEU A 14 7.76 -11.38 -6.42
CA LEU A 14 8.61 -12.54 -6.17
C LEU A 14 9.92 -12.16 -5.48
N GLU A 15 10.56 -11.06 -5.88
CA GLU A 15 11.74 -10.53 -5.19
C GLU A 15 11.41 -10.14 -3.75
N TRP A 16 10.25 -9.54 -3.52
CA TRP A 16 9.86 -9.02 -2.21
C TRP A 16 9.36 -10.09 -1.24
N TYR A 17 8.50 -11.00 -1.70
CA TYR A 17 7.79 -11.97 -0.87
C TYR A 17 8.24 -13.43 -1.10
N GLY A 18 9.17 -13.68 -2.02
CA GLY A 18 9.55 -15.04 -2.43
C GLY A 18 8.36 -15.76 -3.08
N ASP A 19 8.20 -17.05 -2.78
CA ASP A 19 7.09 -17.87 -3.31
C ASP A 19 5.70 -17.30 -2.99
N LYS A 20 5.56 -16.53 -1.89
CA LYS A 20 4.29 -15.88 -1.55
C LYS A 20 3.93 -14.74 -2.51
N GLY A 21 4.89 -14.25 -3.30
CA GLY A 21 4.68 -13.28 -4.37
C GLY A 21 3.85 -13.82 -5.54
N SER A 22 3.64 -15.14 -5.63
CA SER A 22 2.75 -15.75 -6.63
C SER A 22 1.27 -15.68 -6.27
N GLY A 23 0.91 -15.05 -5.14
CA GLY A 23 -0.42 -15.02 -4.55
C GLY A 23 -1.48 -14.26 -5.36
N PRO A 24 -2.43 -13.57 -4.68
CA PRO A 24 -3.60 -12.98 -5.34
C PRO A 24 -3.22 -11.94 -6.39
N THR A 25 -4.17 -11.60 -7.26
CA THR A 25 -3.94 -10.52 -8.23
C THR A 25 -3.74 -9.20 -7.50
N VAL A 26 -2.59 -8.57 -7.77
CA VAL A 26 -2.19 -7.29 -7.20
C VAL A 26 -2.14 -6.23 -8.31
N ARG A 27 -2.64 -5.03 -8.02
CA ARG A 27 -2.35 -3.83 -8.80
C ARG A 27 -1.68 -2.80 -7.90
N GLY A 28 -0.53 -2.28 -8.31
CA GLY A 28 0.23 -1.39 -7.46
C GLY A 28 1.46 -0.80 -8.12
N ILE A 29 2.39 -0.38 -7.29
CA ILE A 29 3.67 0.20 -7.64
C ILE A 29 4.81 -0.45 -6.85
N ALA A 30 6.00 -0.39 -7.43
CA ALA A 30 7.26 -0.65 -6.76
C ALA A 30 8.01 0.68 -6.54
N GLY A 31 8.63 0.82 -5.37
CA GLY A 31 9.53 1.92 -5.06
C GLY A 31 10.97 1.45 -5.08
N LEU A 32 11.81 2.11 -5.87
CA LEU A 32 13.24 1.84 -5.98
C LEU A 32 14.02 2.94 -5.26
N VAL A 33 15.05 2.57 -4.51
CA VAL A 33 16.04 3.49 -3.93
C VAL A 33 17.40 3.08 -4.46
N ASP A 34 18.07 4.00 -5.16
CA ASP A 34 19.35 3.75 -5.86
C ASP A 34 19.32 2.46 -6.70
N GLY A 35 18.21 2.24 -7.43
CA GLY A 35 17.98 1.10 -8.31
C GLY A 35 17.56 -0.20 -7.63
N LYS A 36 17.44 -0.24 -6.30
CA LYS A 36 17.06 -1.43 -5.54
C LYS A 36 15.63 -1.37 -5.04
N LEU A 37 14.92 -2.50 -5.07
CA LEU A 37 13.55 -2.60 -4.57
C LEU A 37 13.50 -2.36 -3.06
N ALA A 38 12.84 -1.26 -2.67
CA ALA A 38 12.77 -0.76 -1.31
C ALA A 38 11.33 -0.58 -0.80
N ALA A 39 10.33 -0.68 -1.68
CA ALA A 39 8.92 -0.62 -1.31
C ALA A 39 8.03 -1.36 -2.31
N VAL A 40 6.94 -1.95 -1.83
CA VAL A 40 5.80 -2.40 -2.65
C VAL A 40 4.51 -1.90 -2.01
N ALA A 41 3.61 -1.34 -2.82
CA ALA A 41 2.33 -0.85 -2.34
C ALA A 41 1.26 -0.99 -3.41
N GLY A 42 0.01 -1.15 -3.01
CA GLY A 42 -1.09 -1.28 -3.94
C GLY A 42 -2.32 -1.90 -3.31
N PHE A 43 -3.07 -2.62 -4.13
CA PHE A 43 -4.30 -3.31 -3.75
C PHE A 43 -4.23 -4.76 -4.20
N TRP A 44 -4.61 -5.69 -3.32
CA TRP A 44 -5.00 -7.03 -3.74
C TRP A 44 -6.52 -7.17 -3.68
N PHE A 45 -7.05 -8.01 -4.57
CA PHE A 45 -8.48 -8.25 -4.70
C PHE A 45 -8.81 -9.65 -4.21
N SER A 46 -9.66 -9.75 -3.18
CA SER A 46 -10.03 -11.06 -2.58
C SER A 46 -11.46 -11.04 -2.08
N GLY A 47 -12.26 -12.04 -2.46
CA GLY A 47 -13.64 -12.20 -1.98
C GLY A 47 -14.53 -10.97 -2.20
N GLY A 48 -14.34 -10.23 -3.30
CA GLY A 48 -15.06 -8.98 -3.58
C GLY A 48 -14.55 -7.75 -2.82
N ASN A 49 -13.54 -7.90 -1.97
CA ASN A 49 -12.92 -6.80 -1.23
C ASN A 49 -11.68 -6.27 -1.94
N VAL A 50 -11.45 -4.97 -1.77
CA VAL A 50 -10.22 -4.28 -2.17
C VAL A 50 -9.42 -3.99 -0.92
N ILE A 51 -8.25 -4.61 -0.80
CA ILE A 51 -7.41 -4.52 0.39
C ILE A 51 -6.11 -3.79 0.00
N ALA A 52 -5.93 -2.60 0.55
CA ALA A 52 -4.74 -1.79 0.41
C ALA A 52 -3.61 -2.33 1.29
N PHE A 53 -2.40 -2.34 0.75
CA PHE A 53 -1.19 -2.68 1.48
C PHE A 53 -0.06 -1.73 1.11
N CYS A 54 0.88 -1.57 2.04
CA CYS A 54 2.13 -0.86 1.83
C CYS A 54 3.20 -1.54 2.68
N SER A 55 4.26 -2.04 2.05
CA SER A 55 5.39 -2.68 2.71
C SER A 55 6.67 -1.96 2.30
N LEU A 56 7.46 -1.55 3.29
CA LEU A 56 8.62 -0.69 3.11
C LEU A 56 9.83 -1.32 3.80
N LYS A 57 11.01 -1.23 3.18
CA LYS A 57 12.29 -1.39 3.87
C LYS A 57 12.74 -0.06 4.47
N ASP A 58 13.70 -0.09 5.38
CA ASP A 58 14.16 1.10 6.10
C ASP A 58 14.76 2.17 5.17
N GLU A 59 15.39 1.77 4.06
CA GLU A 59 15.97 2.68 3.07
C GLU A 59 14.90 3.54 2.36
N ALA A 60 13.63 3.11 2.34
CA ALA A 60 12.52 3.88 1.79
C ALA A 60 11.99 4.94 2.78
N ARG A 61 12.20 4.78 4.09
CA ARG A 61 11.62 5.65 5.14
C ARG A 61 11.99 7.14 5.00
N PRO A 62 13.20 7.54 4.58
CA PRO A 62 13.53 8.95 4.32
C PRO A 62 12.60 9.63 3.29
N TYR A 63 12.01 8.86 2.36
CA TYR A 63 11.15 9.35 1.29
C TYR A 63 9.66 9.40 1.65
N ARG A 64 9.32 9.45 2.94
CA ARG A 64 7.94 9.50 3.47
C ARG A 64 6.98 10.46 2.73
N HIS A 65 7.47 11.59 2.23
CA HIS A 65 6.65 12.55 1.48
C HIS A 65 6.28 12.04 0.09
N ALA A 66 7.24 11.41 -0.61
CA ALA A 66 6.96 10.76 -1.89
C ALA A 66 5.99 9.59 -1.69
N ILE A 67 6.27 8.73 -0.70
CA ILE A 67 5.41 7.60 -0.33
C ILE A 67 3.97 8.05 -0.05
N HIS A 68 3.79 9.10 0.75
CA HIS A 68 2.46 9.62 1.07
C HIS A 68 1.73 10.17 -0.16
N ARG A 69 2.40 10.96 -1.02
CA ARG A 69 1.78 11.47 -2.26
C ARG A 69 1.37 10.33 -3.18
N THR A 70 2.20 9.31 -3.30
CA THR A 70 1.91 8.17 -4.16
C THR A 70 0.76 7.32 -3.60
N ALA A 71 0.71 7.12 -2.28
CA ALA A 71 -0.41 6.45 -1.63
C ALA A 71 -1.74 7.21 -1.87
N LEU A 72 -1.73 8.55 -1.76
CA LEU A 72 -2.91 9.37 -2.08
C LEU A 72 -3.33 9.22 -3.54
N ALA A 73 -2.38 9.21 -4.49
CA ALA A 73 -2.67 9.04 -5.91
C ALA A 73 -3.32 7.67 -6.19
N LEU A 74 -2.74 6.59 -5.67
CA LEU A 74 -3.30 5.23 -5.79
C LEU A 74 -4.70 5.13 -5.19
N LEU A 75 -4.89 5.71 -4.00
CA LEU A 75 -6.17 5.72 -3.33
C LEU A 75 -7.20 6.50 -4.15
N ASN A 76 -6.89 7.70 -4.65
CA ASN A 76 -7.83 8.47 -5.46
C ASN A 76 -8.30 7.69 -6.70
N ASP A 77 -7.39 6.97 -7.35
CA ASP A 77 -7.72 6.12 -8.51
C ASP A 77 -8.62 4.94 -8.13
N ALA A 78 -8.38 4.33 -6.96
CA ALA A 78 -9.20 3.23 -6.44
C ALA A 78 -10.58 3.70 -5.96
N LYS A 79 -10.65 4.87 -5.30
CA LYS A 79 -11.88 5.49 -4.80
C LYS A 79 -12.89 5.81 -5.91
N ALA A 80 -12.40 6.05 -7.13
CA ALA A 80 -13.26 6.24 -8.30
C ALA A 80 -14.01 4.95 -8.73
N ARG A 81 -13.58 3.78 -8.25
CA ARG A 81 -14.09 2.46 -8.69
C ARG A 81 -14.66 1.63 -7.55
N HIS A 82 -14.33 1.97 -6.30
CA HIS A 82 -14.62 1.16 -5.13
C HIS A 82 -15.23 2.01 -4.02
N LYS A 83 -16.39 1.58 -3.52
CA LYS A 83 -17.10 2.25 -2.41
C LYS A 83 -16.46 2.00 -1.05
N ARG A 84 -15.68 0.92 -0.92
CA ARG A 84 -14.98 0.51 0.31
C ARG A 84 -13.59 -0.01 -0.02
N ILE A 85 -12.59 0.45 0.74
CA ILE A 85 -11.21 -0.03 0.69
C ILE A 85 -10.81 -0.39 2.12
N ILE A 86 -10.23 -1.56 2.30
CA ILE A 86 -9.78 -2.09 3.59
C ILE A 86 -8.27 -1.94 3.68
N ALA A 87 -7.75 -1.62 4.86
CA ALA A 87 -6.33 -1.73 5.20
C ALA A 87 -6.21 -2.41 6.57
N LEU A 88 -5.11 -3.09 6.81
CA LEU A 88 -4.76 -3.57 8.15
C LEU A 88 -3.81 -2.57 8.80
N CYS A 89 -4.15 -2.10 10.00
CA CYS A 89 -3.28 -1.29 10.83
C CYS A 89 -2.29 -2.20 11.54
N ASP A 90 -1.06 -2.24 11.02
CA ASP A 90 0.03 -2.98 11.65
C ASP A 90 0.33 -2.43 13.07
N PRO A 91 0.14 -3.24 14.14
CA PRO A 91 0.40 -2.82 15.52
C PRO A 91 1.90 -2.67 15.84
N ASP A 92 2.77 -3.32 15.08
CA ASP A 92 4.23 -3.25 15.25
C ASP A 92 4.81 -1.99 14.58
N GLU A 93 4.12 -1.43 13.59
CA GLU A 93 4.50 -0.16 12.95
C GLU A 93 3.84 1.03 13.67
N LYS A 94 4.58 1.66 14.59
CA LYS A 94 4.13 2.79 15.44
C LYS A 94 3.46 3.94 14.68
N THR A 95 3.80 4.14 13.40
CA THR A 95 3.24 5.23 12.59
C THR A 95 2.02 4.84 11.78
N SER A 96 1.65 3.55 11.76
CA SER A 96 0.59 2.96 10.95
C SER A 96 -0.76 3.65 11.15
N ALA A 97 -1.31 3.66 12.37
CA ALA A 97 -2.60 4.28 12.69
C ALA A 97 -2.65 5.77 12.31
N LYS A 98 -1.60 6.53 12.64
CA LYS A 98 -1.51 7.97 12.33
C LYS A 98 -1.46 8.21 10.81
N TRP A 99 -0.78 7.34 10.08
CA TRP A 99 -0.65 7.48 8.63
C TRP A 99 -1.94 7.07 7.91
N LEU A 100 -2.58 5.97 8.32
CA LEU A 100 -3.90 5.55 7.83
C LEU A 100 -4.96 6.63 8.04
N ALA A 101 -5.01 7.25 9.23
CA ALA A 101 -5.91 8.37 9.50
C ALA A 101 -5.69 9.55 8.53
N ARG A 102 -4.43 9.88 8.20
CA ARG A 102 -4.09 10.92 7.22
C ARG A 102 -4.48 10.57 5.78
N LEU A 103 -4.52 9.29 5.44
CA LEU A 103 -4.99 8.79 4.15
C LEU A 103 -6.54 8.76 4.05
N GLY A 104 -7.22 9.05 5.17
CA GLY A 104 -8.68 9.10 5.29
C GLY A 104 -9.33 7.80 5.71
N PHE A 105 -8.54 6.80 6.12
CA PHE A 105 -9.08 5.58 6.72
C PHE A 105 -9.56 5.87 8.14
N LYS A 106 -10.57 5.12 8.59
CA LYS A 106 -11.07 5.14 9.97
C LYS A 106 -10.91 3.74 10.57
N PRO A 107 -10.65 3.64 11.89
CA PRO A 107 -10.70 2.36 12.58
C PRO A 107 -12.07 1.70 12.39
N ASP A 108 -12.07 0.39 12.20
CA ASP A 108 -13.24 -0.48 12.17
C ASP A 108 -13.05 -1.55 13.28
N ASP A 109 -13.37 -2.81 13.02
CA ASP A 109 -13.16 -3.91 13.97
C ASP A 109 -11.69 -4.37 14.07
N GLY A 110 -11.17 -4.46 15.31
CA GLY A 110 -9.79 -4.87 15.58
C GLY A 110 -8.74 -4.04 14.84
N ASP A 111 -7.85 -4.71 14.11
CA ASP A 111 -6.81 -4.07 13.29
C ASP A 111 -7.31 -3.63 11.91
N VAL A 112 -8.59 -3.83 11.61
CA VAL A 112 -9.17 -3.46 10.32
C VAL A 112 -9.47 -1.97 10.30
N TRP A 113 -9.03 -1.31 9.24
CA TRP A 113 -9.30 0.10 8.97
C TRP A 113 -9.96 0.23 7.60
N THR A 114 -10.94 1.11 7.50
CA THR A 114 -11.73 1.26 6.26
C THR A 114 -11.72 2.70 5.77
N TRP A 115 -11.59 2.84 4.45
CA TRP A 115 -12.03 4.02 3.73
C TRP A 115 -13.33 3.69 3.02
N GLN A 116 -14.33 4.58 3.11
CA GLN A 116 -15.60 4.41 2.42
C GLN A 116 -16.19 5.76 1.99
N THR A 117 -16.93 5.77 0.87
CA THR A 117 -17.80 6.89 0.52
C THR A 117 -19.03 6.85 1.43
N SER A 118 -19.43 7.98 2.00
CA SER A 118 -20.77 8.09 2.57
C SER A 118 -21.79 7.86 1.46
N ASP A 119 -22.85 7.10 1.73
CA ASP A 119 -24.02 7.00 0.84
C ASP A 119 -24.77 8.33 0.75
#